data_AF-A0A9X7GT23-F1
#
_entry.id   AF-A0A9X7GT23-F1
#
_cell.length_a   1.000
_cell.length_b   1.000
_cell.length_c   1.000
_cell.angle_alpha   90.00
_cell.angle_beta   90.00
_cell.angle_gamma   90.00
#
_symmetry.space_group_name_H-M   'P 1'
#
loop_
_entity.id
_entity.type
_entity.pdbx_description
1 polymer ?
#
loop_
_entity_poly.entity_id
_entity_poly.type
_entity_poly.pdbx_seq_one_letter_code
_entity_poly.pdbx_strand_id
1 'polypeptide(L)'
;PVPFNNEFISSQTGKYRIRKQDTDKGSYLLEMRKGENGETAQFLDSEPSDIWRTGYAFTLDKIDTKKVNDIQDIIVHHPESPFNKGHIICKLTENGHISLTKRNFTKTHKGQKSKRAITTEEEYHQILTEVFGIAPHKYCGKILERG
;
A
#
# COMPACT_ATOMS: atom_id res chain seq x y z
N PRO A 1 -12.60 -11.24 1.06
CA PRO A 1 -12.20 -11.74 -0.29
C PRO A 1 -12.95 -10.97 -1.38
N VAL A 2 -12.34 -10.73 -2.53
CA VAL A 2 -13.03 -10.09 -3.68
C VAL A 2 -13.44 -11.18 -4.66
N PRO A 3 -14.72 -11.32 -5.01
CA PRO A 3 -15.19 -12.38 -5.91
C PRO A 3 -14.89 -12.06 -7.38
N PHE A 4 -14.79 -13.11 -8.20
CA PHE A 4 -14.53 -13.01 -9.66
C PHE A 4 -15.81 -12.89 -10.50
N ASN A 5 -16.95 -12.67 -9.87
CA ASN A 5 -18.28 -12.59 -10.49
C ASN A 5 -18.71 -11.14 -10.81
N ASN A 6 -17.77 -10.19 -10.80
CA ASN A 6 -17.97 -8.73 -10.95
C ASN A 6 -18.73 -8.05 -9.80
N GLU A 7 -19.14 -8.77 -8.75
CA GLU A 7 -19.67 -8.14 -7.55
C GLU A 7 -18.59 -7.32 -6.86
N PHE A 8 -18.98 -6.17 -6.32
CA PHE A 8 -18.07 -5.38 -5.51
C PHE A 8 -18.20 -5.74 -4.04
N ILE A 9 -17.10 -5.62 -3.33
CA ILE A 9 -17.08 -5.61 -1.87
C ILE A 9 -16.86 -4.20 -1.36
N SER A 10 -17.33 -3.94 -0.15
CA SER A 10 -17.06 -2.70 0.58
C SER A 10 -16.20 -3.00 1.80
N SER A 11 -15.34 -2.05 2.14
CA SER A 11 -14.57 -2.04 3.38
C SER A 11 -14.33 -0.59 3.82
N GLN A 12 -13.72 -0.39 4.99
CA GLN A 12 -13.33 0.95 5.44
C GLN A 12 -12.36 1.67 4.49
N THR A 13 -11.63 0.93 3.64
CA THR A 13 -10.62 1.48 2.72
C THR A 13 -11.15 1.68 1.31
N GLY A 14 -12.44 1.44 1.06
CA GLY A 14 -13.03 1.64 -0.26
C GLY A 14 -13.92 0.49 -0.72
N LYS A 15 -14.36 0.60 -1.98
CA LYS A 15 -15.09 -0.45 -2.70
C LYS A 15 -14.19 -1.06 -3.77
N TYR A 16 -14.25 -2.37 -3.91
CA TYR A 16 -13.35 -3.15 -4.78
C TYR A 16 -14.12 -4.14 -5.61
N ARG A 17 -13.73 -4.36 -6.87
CA ARG A 17 -14.28 -5.42 -7.71
C ARG A 17 -13.22 -5.98 -8.65
N ILE A 18 -13.42 -7.21 -9.11
CA ILE A 18 -12.59 -7.84 -10.15
C ILE A 18 -13.32 -7.75 -11.49
N ARG A 19 -12.58 -7.47 -12.56
CA ARG A 19 -13.05 -7.49 -13.94
C ARG A 19 -12.16 -8.41 -14.76
N LYS A 20 -12.75 -9.30 -15.55
CA LYS A 20 -12.03 -10.02 -16.60
C LYS A 20 -11.91 -9.11 -17.82
N GLN A 21 -10.71 -8.65 -18.12
CA GLN A 21 -10.42 -7.73 -19.21
C GLN A 21 -8.94 -7.82 -19.55
N ASP A 22 -8.63 -8.06 -20.82
CA ASP A 22 -7.24 -8.13 -21.28
C ASP A 22 -6.60 -6.73 -21.36
N THR A 23 -5.36 -6.67 -20.92
CA THR A 23 -4.48 -5.50 -20.92
C THR A 23 -3.07 -5.94 -21.30
N ASP A 24 -2.16 -4.98 -21.52
CA ASP A 24 -0.75 -5.26 -21.72
C ASP A 24 -0.05 -5.87 -20.48
N LYS A 25 -0.70 -5.83 -19.30
CA LYS A 25 -0.17 -6.32 -18.01
C LYS A 25 -0.91 -7.52 -17.42
N GLY A 26 -1.97 -8.01 -18.04
CA GLY A 26 -2.72 -9.19 -17.55
C GLY A 26 -4.15 -9.30 -18.11
N SER A 27 -4.84 -10.37 -17.72
CA SER A 27 -6.21 -10.71 -18.20
C SER A 27 -7.32 -10.36 -17.20
N TYR A 28 -6.95 -9.86 -16.02
CA TYR A 28 -7.86 -9.42 -14.97
C TYR A 28 -7.42 -8.07 -14.40
N LEU A 29 -8.39 -7.28 -13.95
CA LEU A 29 -8.20 -6.02 -13.25
C LEU A 29 -8.83 -6.10 -11.86
N LEU A 30 -8.13 -5.60 -10.85
CA LEU A 30 -8.76 -5.13 -9.62
C LEU A 30 -9.05 -3.64 -9.79
N GLU A 31 -10.33 -3.28 -9.72
CA GLU A 31 -10.77 -1.89 -9.72
C GLU A 31 -11.15 -1.45 -8.31
N MET A 32 -10.93 -0.17 -8.02
CA MET A 32 -11.24 0.44 -6.73
C MET A 32 -11.90 1.81 -6.89
N ARG A 33 -12.70 2.19 -5.90
CA ARG A 33 -13.29 3.53 -5.74
C ARG A 33 -13.50 3.86 -4.26
N LYS A 34 -13.89 5.10 -3.96
CA LYS A 34 -14.18 5.54 -2.59
C LYS A 34 -15.29 4.74 -1.93
N GLY A 35 -15.10 4.50 -0.63
CA GLY A 35 -16.04 3.88 0.29
C GLY A 35 -17.03 4.90 0.84
N GLU A 36 -17.91 4.43 1.71
CA GLU A 36 -19.00 5.24 2.27
C GLU A 36 -18.53 6.32 3.24
N ASN A 37 -17.40 6.09 3.90
CA ASN A 37 -16.70 7.07 4.74
C ASN A 37 -15.89 8.10 3.91
N GLY A 38 -16.01 8.08 2.58
CA GLY A 38 -15.23 8.93 1.68
C GLY A 38 -13.77 8.49 1.50
N GLU A 39 -13.34 7.42 2.16
CA GLU A 39 -11.98 6.90 2.01
C GLU A 39 -11.86 5.97 0.82
N THR A 40 -10.74 6.07 0.11
CA THR A 40 -10.21 4.98 -0.71
C THR A 40 -8.78 4.79 -0.26
N ALA A 41 -8.22 3.59 -0.44
CA ALA A 41 -6.79 3.38 -0.38
C ALA A 41 -6.14 4.39 -1.34
N GLN A 42 -5.62 5.49 -0.80
CA GLN A 42 -4.86 6.47 -1.55
C GLN A 42 -3.61 5.74 -2.01
N PHE A 43 -3.62 5.25 -3.25
CA PHE A 43 -2.42 4.78 -3.90
C PHE A 43 -1.83 5.98 -4.65
N LEU A 44 -0.62 6.38 -4.25
CA LEU A 44 0.24 7.30 -5.01
C LEU A 44 -0.45 8.64 -5.33
N ASP A 45 -0.76 9.42 -4.31
CA ASP A 45 -1.25 10.82 -4.41
C ASP A 45 -2.54 11.03 -5.23
N SER A 46 -3.30 9.97 -5.50
CA SER A 46 -4.59 10.07 -6.18
C SER A 46 -5.71 10.42 -5.19
N GLU A 47 -6.48 11.47 -5.52
CA GLU A 47 -7.65 11.86 -4.73
C GLU A 47 -8.75 10.80 -4.78
N PRO A 48 -9.46 10.55 -3.66
CA PRO A 48 -10.62 9.68 -3.63
C PRO A 48 -11.65 10.01 -4.71
N SER A 49 -12.03 9.01 -5.50
CA SER A 49 -13.01 9.16 -6.58
C SER A 49 -14.17 8.20 -6.43
N ASP A 50 -15.39 8.66 -6.78
CA ASP A 50 -16.57 7.80 -6.95
C ASP A 50 -16.50 6.93 -8.21
N ILE A 51 -15.58 7.29 -9.12
CA ILE A 51 -15.37 6.61 -10.39
C ILE A 51 -14.45 5.43 -10.14
N TRP A 52 -14.83 4.26 -10.68
CA TRP A 52 -13.95 3.09 -10.68
C TRP A 52 -12.65 3.39 -11.41
N ARG A 53 -11.53 3.10 -10.74
CA ARG A 53 -10.17 3.20 -11.30
C ARG A 53 -9.49 1.86 -11.23
N THR A 54 -8.65 1.57 -12.21
CA THR A 54 -7.76 0.40 -12.17
C THR A 54 -6.76 0.57 -11.04
N GLY A 55 -6.76 -0.39 -10.11
CA GLY A 55 -5.72 -0.52 -9.09
C GLY A 55 -4.51 -1.23 -9.64
N TYR A 56 -4.70 -2.47 -10.10
CA TYR A 56 -3.66 -3.25 -10.77
C TYR A 56 -4.27 -4.31 -11.70
N ALA A 57 -3.48 -4.74 -12.68
CA ALA A 57 -3.77 -5.88 -13.52
C ALA A 57 -3.05 -7.13 -13.01
N PHE A 58 -3.59 -8.31 -13.28
CA PHE A 58 -2.97 -9.59 -12.92
C PHE A 58 -3.42 -10.72 -13.85
N THR A 59 -2.71 -11.85 -13.82
CA THR A 59 -3.09 -13.11 -14.47
C THR A 59 -3.36 -14.19 -13.42
N LEU A 60 -3.92 -15.32 -13.84
CA LEU A 60 -4.14 -16.49 -12.97
C LEU A 60 -2.97 -17.48 -13.00
N ASP A 61 -1.87 -17.11 -13.67
CA ASP A 61 -0.69 -17.96 -13.75
C ASP A 61 -0.10 -18.14 -12.36
N LYS A 62 0.13 -19.40 -11.98
CA LYS A 62 0.74 -19.71 -10.69
C LYS A 62 2.19 -19.24 -10.71
N ILE A 63 2.58 -18.48 -9.69
CA ILE A 63 3.98 -18.10 -9.43
C ILE A 63 4.55 -18.93 -8.28
N ASP A 64 5.84 -19.22 -8.34
CA ASP A 64 6.59 -19.92 -7.29
C ASP A 64 7.46 -18.93 -6.48
N THR A 65 8.16 -19.45 -5.47
CA THR A 65 9.05 -18.65 -4.62
C THR A 65 10.18 -18.01 -5.42
N LYS A 66 10.70 -18.69 -6.45
CA LYS A 66 11.73 -18.11 -7.32
C LYS A 66 11.23 -16.84 -7.99
N LYS A 67 10.03 -16.88 -8.57
CA LYS A 67 9.40 -15.70 -9.19
C LYS A 67 9.12 -14.60 -8.19
N VAL A 68 8.73 -14.94 -6.94
CA VAL A 68 8.54 -13.97 -5.87
C VAL A 68 9.86 -13.27 -5.51
N ASN A 69 10.97 -14.01 -5.42
CA ASN A 69 12.31 -13.43 -5.19
C ASN A 69 12.74 -12.53 -6.35
N ASP A 70 12.47 -12.93 -7.60
CA ASP A 70 12.75 -12.11 -8.78
C ASP A 70 11.96 -10.77 -8.72
N ILE A 71 10.69 -10.81 -8.28
CA ILE A 71 9.86 -9.60 -8.09
C ILE A 71 10.41 -8.73 -6.95
N GLN A 72 10.83 -9.33 -5.84
CA GLN A 72 11.46 -8.59 -4.74
C GLN A 72 12.72 -7.86 -5.23
N ASP A 73 13.57 -8.53 -6.01
CA ASP A 73 14.80 -7.94 -6.55
C ASP A 73 14.50 -6.72 -7.43
N ILE A 74 13.47 -6.81 -8.29
CA ILE A 74 12.97 -5.68 -9.08
C ILE A 74 12.50 -4.54 -8.16
N ILE A 75 11.71 -4.84 -7.13
CA ILE A 75 11.21 -3.82 -6.19
C ILE A 75 12.36 -3.13 -5.44
N VAL A 76 13.43 -3.85 -5.10
CA VAL A 76 14.58 -3.30 -4.38
C VAL A 76 15.47 -2.48 -5.31
N HIS A 77 15.77 -2.96 -6.52
CA HIS A 77 16.85 -2.40 -7.33
C HIS A 77 16.39 -1.61 -8.56
N HIS A 78 15.18 -1.84 -9.09
CA HIS A 78 14.75 -1.19 -10.33
C HIS A 78 14.69 0.33 -10.16
N PRO A 79 15.25 1.13 -11.10
CA PRO A 79 15.33 2.58 -10.93
C PRO A 79 13.96 3.26 -10.86
N GLU A 80 12.93 2.68 -11.45
CA GLU A 80 11.56 3.19 -11.38
C GLU A 80 10.75 2.66 -10.19
N SER A 81 11.32 1.79 -9.36
CA SER A 81 10.62 1.31 -8.17
C SER A 81 10.34 2.49 -7.22
N PRO A 82 9.09 2.71 -6.79
CA PRO A 82 8.78 3.76 -5.82
C PRO A 82 9.29 3.41 -4.41
N PHE A 83 9.56 2.12 -4.14
CA PHE A 83 9.90 1.62 -2.81
C PHE A 83 11.38 1.73 -2.46
N ASN A 84 12.25 2.08 -3.42
CA ASN A 84 13.68 2.31 -3.18
C ASN A 84 14.07 3.79 -3.15
N LYS A 85 13.08 4.71 -3.14
CA LYS A 85 13.31 6.17 -3.10
C LYS A 85 13.23 6.78 -1.70
N GLY A 86 12.75 6.03 -0.73
CA GLY A 86 12.63 6.47 0.65
C GLY A 86 11.73 5.55 1.46
N HIS A 87 11.73 5.74 2.78
CA HIS A 87 10.90 4.93 3.67
C HIS A 87 9.43 5.32 3.56
N ILE A 88 8.57 4.31 3.47
CA ILE A 88 7.13 4.43 3.59
C ILE A 88 6.60 3.31 4.49
N ILE A 89 5.79 3.67 5.47
CA ILE A 89 5.12 2.75 6.39
C ILE A 89 3.65 3.13 6.44
N CYS A 90 2.76 2.17 6.26
CA CYS A 90 1.31 2.40 6.32
C CYS A 90 0.67 1.37 7.25
N LYS A 91 -0.35 1.79 8.00
CA LYS A 91 -1.12 0.92 8.89
C LYS A 91 -2.58 1.35 8.92
N LEU A 92 -3.50 0.41 8.83
CA LEU A 92 -4.92 0.69 9.09
C LEU A 92 -5.14 0.98 10.58
N THR A 93 -6.11 1.83 10.86
CA THR A 93 -6.65 2.10 12.20
C THR A 93 -8.14 1.78 12.20
N GLU A 94 -8.78 1.81 13.36
CA GLU A 94 -10.22 1.50 13.49
C GLU A 94 -11.10 2.31 12.53
N ASN A 95 -10.74 3.58 12.29
CA ASN A 95 -11.55 4.52 11.53
C ASN A 95 -10.76 5.21 10.40
N GLY A 96 -9.70 4.58 9.89
CA GLY A 96 -8.93 5.12 8.77
C GLY A 96 -7.57 4.46 8.61
N HIS A 97 -6.54 5.27 8.39
CA HIS A 97 -5.17 4.80 8.24
C HIS A 97 -4.16 5.87 8.61
N ILE A 98 -2.95 5.43 8.93
CA ILE A 98 -1.80 6.29 9.17
C ILE A 98 -0.67 5.91 8.23
N SER A 99 0.10 6.91 7.80
CA SER A 99 1.32 6.71 7.02
C SER A 99 2.48 7.53 7.55
N LEU A 100 3.67 6.95 7.47
CA LEU A 100 4.91 7.53 7.94
C LEU A 100 5.93 7.47 6.81
N THR A 101 6.52 8.62 6.51
CA THR A 101 7.71 8.78 5.68
C THR A 101 8.79 9.46 6.51
N LYS A 102 10.02 9.54 6.00
CA LYS A 102 11.08 10.34 6.67
C LYS A 102 10.72 11.81 6.87
N ARG A 103 9.81 12.35 6.06
CA ARG A 103 9.48 13.79 6.05
C ARG A 103 8.15 14.11 6.73
N ASN A 104 7.23 13.16 6.77
CA ASN A 104 5.85 13.44 7.17
C ASN A 104 5.23 12.25 7.88
N PHE A 105 4.41 12.57 8.88
CA PHE A 105 3.43 11.67 9.46
C PHE A 105 2.03 12.13 9.08
N THR A 106 1.29 11.26 8.42
CA THR A 106 -0.06 11.53 7.91
C THR A 106 -1.05 10.63 8.62
N LYS A 107 -2.16 11.22 9.09
CA LYS A 107 -3.29 10.49 9.63
C LYS A 107 -4.53 10.80 8.81
N THR A 108 -5.19 9.76 8.35
CA THR A 108 -6.53 9.82 7.77
C THR A 108 -7.49 9.18 8.76
N HIS A 109 -8.52 9.90 9.16
CA HIS A 109 -9.53 9.43 10.09
C HIS A 109 -10.90 9.93 9.67
N LYS A 110 -11.82 9.01 9.39
CA LYS A 110 -13.17 9.30 8.90
C LYS A 110 -13.15 10.26 7.70
N GLY A 111 -12.25 9.99 6.75
CA GLY A 111 -12.07 10.81 5.54
C GLY A 111 -11.33 12.14 5.75
N GLN A 112 -11.04 12.55 6.99
CA GLN A 112 -10.28 13.76 7.27
C GLN A 112 -8.78 13.46 7.32
N LYS A 113 -8.00 14.18 6.50
CA LYS A 113 -6.55 14.03 6.40
C LYS A 113 -5.84 15.13 7.18
N SER A 114 -4.94 14.73 8.06
CA SER A 114 -3.98 15.61 8.75
C SER A 114 -2.57 15.17 8.42
N LYS A 115 -1.70 16.12 8.09
CA LYS A 115 -0.31 15.87 7.73
C LYS A 115 0.57 16.78 8.57
N ARG A 116 1.52 16.20 9.29
CA ARG A 116 2.57 16.96 9.99
C ARG A 116 3.94 16.59 9.45
N ALA A 117 4.80 17.58 9.33
CA ALA A 117 6.20 17.35 9.03
C ALA A 117 6.88 16.63 10.20
N ILE A 118 7.93 15.88 9.90
CA ILE A 118 8.85 15.31 10.87
C ILE A 118 10.12 16.15 10.80
N THR A 119 10.58 16.62 11.95
CA THR A 119 11.71 17.56 12.02
C THR A 119 12.99 16.91 12.51
N THR A 120 12.91 15.78 13.22
CA THR A 120 14.07 15.08 13.77
C THR A 120 14.01 13.57 13.51
N GLU A 121 15.16 12.91 13.54
CA GLU A 121 15.26 11.45 13.42
C GLU A 121 14.70 10.75 14.66
N GLU A 122 14.88 11.33 15.85
CA GLU A 122 14.33 10.82 17.11
C GLU A 122 12.80 10.76 17.05
N GLU A 123 12.15 11.80 16.52
CA GLU A 123 10.71 11.84 16.31
C GLU A 123 10.26 10.72 15.35
N TYR A 124 10.97 10.53 14.24
CA TYR A 124 10.68 9.45 13.29
C TYR A 124 10.72 8.07 13.98
N HIS A 125 11.79 7.80 14.73
CA HIS A 125 11.98 6.52 15.42
C HIS A 125 10.98 6.29 16.56
N GLN A 126 10.59 7.37 17.26
CA GLN A 126 9.55 7.32 18.28
C GLN A 126 8.21 6.91 17.66
N ILE A 127 7.78 7.57 16.57
CA ILE A 127 6.53 7.22 15.88
C ILE A 127 6.61 5.78 15.35
N LEU A 128 7.72 5.40 14.72
CA LEU A 128 7.92 4.06 14.17
C LEU A 128 7.74 2.97 15.25
N THR A 129 8.26 3.22 16.46
CA THR A 129 8.18 2.27 17.57
C THR A 129 6.80 2.29 18.24
N GLU A 130 6.35 3.46 18.70
CA GLU A 130 5.15 3.59 19.53
C GLU A 130 3.86 3.39 18.72
N VAL A 131 3.83 3.87 17.47
CA VAL A 131 2.62 3.88 16.66
C VAL A 131 2.56 2.67 15.72
N PHE A 132 3.69 2.28 15.14
CA PHE A 132 3.77 1.16 14.19
C PHE A 132 4.30 -0.14 14.80
N GLY A 133 4.84 -0.12 16.03
CA GLY A 133 5.38 -1.32 16.69
C GLY A 133 6.68 -1.83 16.06
N ILE A 134 7.39 -1.00 15.31
CA ILE A 134 8.60 -1.38 14.58
C ILE A 134 9.82 -0.84 15.33
N ALA A 135 10.56 -1.73 15.98
CA ALA A 135 11.76 -1.38 16.71
C ALA A 135 12.99 -1.27 15.76
N PRO A 136 13.76 -0.17 15.79
CA PRO A 136 14.91 0.03 14.89
C PRO A 136 16.01 -1.04 15.05
N HIS A 137 16.24 -1.49 16.29
CA HIS A 137 17.34 -2.39 16.64
C HIS A 137 17.05 -3.87 16.32
N LYS A 138 15.81 -4.25 15.99
CA LYS A 138 15.48 -5.65 15.62
C LYS A 138 16.01 -6.07 14.24
N TYR A 139 16.44 -5.12 13.42
CA TYR A 139 16.85 -5.35 12.03
C TYR A 139 18.24 -4.83 11.69
N CYS A 140 18.97 -4.26 12.67
CA CYS A 140 20.36 -3.90 12.48
C CYS A 140 21.22 -5.18 12.47
N GLY A 141 21.81 -5.52 11.32
CA GLY A 141 22.73 -6.65 11.17
C GLY A 141 22.13 -7.97 10.67
N LYS A 142 20.82 -8.04 10.37
CA LYS A 142 20.29 -9.18 9.61
C LYS A 142 20.56 -8.97 8.13
N ILE A 143 21.64 -9.56 7.63
CA ILE A 143 21.74 -9.93 6.22
C ILE A 143 20.49 -10.77 5.95
N LEU A 144 19.63 -10.33 5.04
CA LEU A 144 18.58 -11.18 4.49
C LEU A 144 19.29 -12.37 3.86
N GLU A 145 19.33 -13.51 4.54
CA GLU A 145 19.80 -14.75 3.91
C GLU A 145 18.84 -15.03 2.77
N ARG A 146 19.35 -14.84 1.55
CA ARG A 146 18.63 -15.08 0.31
C ARG A 146 18.64 -16.59 0.13
N GLY A 147 17.51 -17.23 0.47
CA GLY A 147 17.25 -18.64 0.17
C GLY A 147 17.00 -18.88 -1.31
#